data_AF-A0A1K2IZB0-F1
#
_entry.id   AF-A0A1K2IZB0-F1
#
_cell.length_a   1.000
_cell.length_b   1.000
_cell.length_c   1.000
_cell.angle_alpha   90.00
_cell.angle_beta   90.00
_cell.angle_gamma   90.00
#
_symmetry.space_group_name_H-M   'P 1'
#
loop_
_entity.id
_entity.type
_entity.pdbx_description
1 polymer ?
#
loop_
_entity_poly.entity_id
_entity_poly.type
_entity_poly.pdbx_seq_one_letter_code
_entity_poly.pdbx_strand_id
1 'polypeptide(L)'
;MKWIQLSSLIGVIRNYVSNNQVIMIIKLNKEKVSTRFYEVINNEQVSFRPKPKEYREFSDEIYERYNSLFSTEDKFNSAVIEIDPDGAYSEKYFWDSEQEKQDLLGGAEVFFQWANERMLSLIFEFEQDNNLLPTQLDADDELEYLSSWDSGVFTFHVNEKNEVEYKIVLTKDGIERVLEMPLKDYFIEGILNHYQITHTILSDEWKPWNTLIIKSPHNSIPYDKVDEFVRYILE
;
A
#
# COMPACT_ATOMS: atom_id res chain seq x y z
N MET A 1 -3.84 -9.12 31.20
CA MET A 1 -5.20 -9.23 30.64
C MET A 1 -5.30 -10.61 29.99
N LYS A 2 -6.25 -11.46 30.38
CA LYS A 2 -6.38 -12.82 29.82
C LYS A 2 -7.20 -12.76 28.54
N TRP A 3 -6.63 -13.30 27.47
CA TRP A 3 -7.17 -13.36 26.10
C TRP A 3 -8.44 -14.22 26.05
N ILE A 4 -9.60 -13.59 26.22
CA ILE A 4 -10.89 -14.28 26.12
C ILE A 4 -11.07 -14.86 24.70
N GLN A 5 -10.55 -14.17 23.69
CA GLN A 5 -10.75 -14.55 22.29
C GLN A 5 -9.84 -15.68 21.80
N LEU A 6 -8.55 -15.72 22.19
CA LEU A 6 -7.66 -16.82 21.82
C LEU A 6 -8.11 -18.16 22.40
N SER A 7 -8.56 -18.18 23.66
CA SER A 7 -9.10 -19.40 24.28
C SER A 7 -10.36 -19.92 23.58
N SER A 8 -11.23 -19.01 23.12
CA SER A 8 -12.41 -19.35 22.31
C SER A 8 -12.01 -19.90 20.94
N LEU A 9 -11.05 -19.25 20.28
CA LEU A 9 -10.51 -19.68 19.00
C LEU A 9 -9.87 -21.07 19.09
N ILE A 10 -9.07 -21.35 20.12
CA ILE A 10 -8.47 -22.68 20.37
C ILE A 10 -9.57 -23.74 20.50
N GLY A 11 -10.62 -23.45 21.28
CA GLY A 11 -11.76 -24.36 21.43
C GLY A 11 -12.42 -24.72 20.09
N VAL A 12 -12.56 -23.75 19.20
CA VAL A 12 -13.15 -23.97 17.88
C VAL A 12 -12.19 -24.66 16.91
N ILE A 13 -10.90 -24.28 16.90
CA ILE A 13 -9.87 -24.90 16.05
C ILE A 13 -9.76 -26.40 16.30
N ARG A 14 -9.91 -26.85 17.56
CA ARG A 14 -9.89 -28.28 17.90
C ARG A 14 -10.97 -29.11 17.22
N ASN A 15 -12.06 -28.50 16.72
CA ASN A 15 -13.06 -29.18 15.91
C ASN A 15 -12.62 -29.40 14.44
N TYR A 16 -11.52 -28.75 14.00
CA TYR A 16 -11.03 -28.79 12.63
C TYR A 16 -9.79 -29.68 12.43
N VAL A 17 -9.12 -30.09 13.52
CA VAL A 17 -7.82 -30.78 13.46
C VAL A 17 -7.83 -32.09 14.26
N SER A 18 -7.00 -33.05 13.86
CA SER A 18 -7.01 -34.42 14.38
C SER A 18 -6.11 -34.59 15.61
N ASN A 19 -6.38 -33.86 16.70
CA ASN A 19 -5.57 -33.89 17.94
C ASN A 19 -4.06 -33.70 17.69
N ASN A 20 -3.70 -32.93 16.67
CA ASN A 20 -2.32 -32.59 16.35
C ASN A 20 -2.01 -31.15 16.81
N GLN A 21 -0.71 -30.83 16.88
CA GLN A 21 -0.26 -29.47 17.13
C GLN A 21 -0.72 -28.56 15.98
N VAL A 22 -1.14 -27.35 16.31
CA VAL A 22 -1.50 -26.31 15.35
C VAL A 22 -0.54 -25.15 15.46
N ILE A 23 -0.07 -24.66 14.31
CA ILE A 23 0.74 -23.45 14.20
C ILE A 23 -0.08 -22.41 13.45
N MET A 24 -0.28 -21.27 14.07
CA MET A 24 -0.89 -20.09 13.47
C MET A 24 0.18 -19.03 13.27
N ILE A 25 0.30 -18.53 12.04
CA ILE A 25 1.24 -17.47 11.68
C ILE A 25 0.41 -16.27 11.21
N ILE A 26 0.54 -15.15 11.92
CA ILE A 26 -0.10 -13.88 11.57
C ILE A 26 1.00 -12.93 11.11
N LYS A 27 0.86 -12.39 9.90
CA LYS A 27 1.68 -11.32 9.35
C LYS A 27 0.84 -10.06 9.22
N LEU A 28 1.41 -8.94 9.62
CA LEU A 28 0.72 -7.66 9.78
C LEU A 28 1.47 -6.59 9.01
N ASN A 29 0.73 -5.78 8.27
CA ASN A 29 1.21 -4.49 7.80
C ASN A 29 0.10 -3.45 7.95
N LYS A 30 0.37 -2.19 7.57
CA LYS A 30 -0.60 -1.08 7.76
C LYS A 30 -1.93 -1.27 7.03
N GLU A 31 -2.00 -2.16 6.03
CA GLU A 31 -3.16 -2.31 5.16
C GLU A 31 -3.83 -3.70 5.29
N LYS A 32 -3.12 -4.68 5.83
CA LYS A 32 -3.53 -6.08 5.74
C LYS A 32 -3.08 -6.91 6.94
N VAL A 33 -3.97 -7.80 7.35
CA VAL A 33 -3.67 -8.95 8.21
C VAL A 33 -3.70 -10.22 7.36
N SER A 34 -2.61 -10.96 7.37
CA SER A 34 -2.49 -12.26 6.70
C SER A 34 -2.28 -13.35 7.75
N THR A 35 -3.26 -14.24 7.91
CA THR A 35 -3.12 -15.40 8.79
C THR A 35 -3.05 -16.69 8.01
N ARG A 36 -2.15 -17.57 8.42
CA ARG A 36 -2.03 -18.95 7.92
C ARG A 36 -2.11 -19.92 9.08
N PHE A 37 -2.81 -21.03 8.85
CA PHE A 37 -2.92 -22.12 9.81
C PHE A 37 -2.28 -23.37 9.23
N TYR A 38 -1.58 -24.08 10.10
CA TYR A 38 -0.91 -25.34 9.79
C TYR A 38 -1.21 -26.35 10.90
N GLU A 39 -1.54 -27.57 10.51
CA GLU A 39 -1.58 -28.73 11.38
C GLU A 39 -0.26 -29.50 11.21
N VAL A 40 0.38 -29.90 12.30
CA VAL A 40 1.62 -30.67 12.25
C VAL A 40 1.31 -32.17 12.23
N ILE A 41 1.44 -32.81 11.08
CA ILE A 41 1.17 -34.23 10.88
C ILE A 41 2.48 -34.91 10.48
N ASN A 42 2.94 -35.89 11.26
CA ASN A 42 4.20 -36.60 10.99
C ASN A 42 5.41 -35.67 10.78
N ASN A 43 5.51 -34.59 11.57
CA ASN A 43 6.52 -33.52 11.45
C ASN A 43 6.42 -32.66 10.17
N GLU A 44 5.33 -32.76 9.41
CA GLU A 44 5.07 -31.91 8.25
C GLU A 44 3.96 -30.88 8.56
N GLN A 45 4.10 -29.66 8.04
CA GLN A 45 3.10 -28.61 8.16
C GLN A 45 2.05 -28.73 7.04
N VAL A 46 0.84 -29.14 7.39
CA VAL A 46 -0.29 -29.25 6.46
C VAL A 46 -1.19 -28.02 6.61
N SER A 47 -1.30 -27.21 5.56
CA SER A 47 -2.10 -25.98 5.63
C SER A 47 -3.60 -26.27 5.66
N PHE A 48 -4.31 -25.56 6.52
CA PHE A 48 -5.77 -25.54 6.54
C PHE A 48 -6.31 -24.12 6.70
N ARG A 49 -7.62 -23.93 6.49
CA ARG A 49 -8.28 -22.62 6.60
C ARG A 49 -9.53 -22.71 7.46
N PRO A 50 -9.43 -22.44 8.77
CA PRO A 50 -10.59 -22.34 9.62
C PRO A 50 -11.35 -21.05 9.23
N LYS A 51 -12.69 -21.11 9.17
CA LYS A 51 -13.56 -19.93 9.02
C LYS A 51 -14.50 -19.68 10.21
N PRO A 52 -14.07 -19.83 11.48
CA PRO A 52 -14.91 -19.51 12.63
C PRO A 52 -14.96 -17.99 12.88
N LYS A 53 -16.00 -17.52 13.56
CA LYS A 53 -16.16 -16.08 13.89
C LYS A 53 -15.04 -15.60 14.82
N GLU A 54 -14.63 -16.48 15.73
CA GLU A 54 -13.58 -16.33 16.72
C GLU A 54 -12.22 -16.03 16.06
N TYR A 55 -12.00 -16.51 14.82
CA TYR A 55 -10.79 -16.19 14.07
C TYR A 55 -10.75 -14.70 13.71
N ARG A 56 -11.88 -14.14 13.26
CA ARG A 56 -11.96 -12.71 12.91
C ARG A 56 -11.73 -11.85 14.16
N GLU A 57 -12.41 -12.18 15.25
CA GLU A 57 -12.27 -11.45 16.52
C GLU A 57 -10.80 -11.43 16.99
N PHE A 58 -10.16 -12.60 17.00
CA PHE A 58 -8.75 -12.69 17.38
C PHE A 58 -7.81 -11.94 16.41
N SER A 59 -8.07 -12.01 15.11
CA SER A 59 -7.30 -11.27 14.11
C SER A 59 -7.41 -9.76 14.30
N ASP A 60 -8.61 -9.26 14.62
CA ASP A 60 -8.86 -7.85 14.90
C ASP A 60 -8.11 -7.42 16.18
N GLU A 61 -8.11 -8.25 17.23
CA GLU A 61 -7.39 -7.99 18.48
C GLU A 61 -5.86 -7.87 18.27
N ILE A 62 -5.28 -8.78 17.48
CA ILE A 62 -3.86 -8.74 17.13
C ILE A 62 -3.52 -7.50 16.30
N TYR A 63 -4.41 -7.07 15.40
CA TYR A 63 -4.24 -5.87 14.60
C TYR A 63 -4.29 -4.59 15.44
N GLU A 64 -5.23 -4.48 16.39
CA GLU A 64 -5.29 -3.36 17.33
C GLU A 64 -4.02 -3.29 18.20
N ARG A 65 -3.52 -4.44 18.64
CA ARG A 65 -2.24 -4.51 19.37
C ARG A 65 -1.07 -4.04 18.51
N TYR A 66 -1.02 -4.46 17.25
CA TYR A 66 -0.01 -4.00 16.30
C TYR A 66 -0.03 -2.48 16.16
N ASN A 67 -1.21 -1.88 15.92
CA ASN A 67 -1.35 -0.43 15.77
C ASN A 67 -0.94 0.33 17.03
N SER A 68 -1.33 -0.14 18.21
CA SER A 68 -0.98 0.51 19.48
C SER A 68 0.52 0.46 19.82
N LEU A 69 1.24 -0.58 19.35
CA LEU A 69 2.67 -0.77 19.60
C LEU A 69 3.57 -0.29 18.44
N PHE A 70 3.01 0.09 17.30
CA PHE A 70 3.76 0.35 16.06
C PHE A 70 4.91 1.37 16.20
N SER A 71 4.71 2.39 17.04
CA SER A 71 5.70 3.44 17.30
C SER A 71 6.58 3.21 18.53
N THR A 72 6.55 2.00 19.10
CA THR A 72 7.29 1.64 20.33
C THR A 72 8.43 0.65 20.02
N GLU A 73 9.32 0.44 20.98
CA GLU A 73 10.36 -0.58 20.89
C GLU A 73 9.79 -2.02 20.85
N ASP A 74 8.58 -2.21 21.37
CA ASP A 74 7.85 -3.49 21.40
C ASP A 74 7.06 -3.77 20.10
N LYS A 75 7.33 -3.02 19.03
CA LYS A 75 6.67 -3.22 17.74
C LYS A 75 6.95 -4.63 17.19
N PHE A 76 5.96 -5.17 16.50
CA PHE A 76 6.05 -6.46 15.82
C PHE A 76 5.33 -6.33 14.48
N ASN A 77 5.63 -7.19 13.51
CA ASN A 77 4.85 -7.34 12.28
C ASN A 77 4.51 -8.82 12.02
N SER A 78 4.95 -9.70 12.92
CA SER A 78 4.73 -11.14 12.86
C SER A 78 4.39 -11.68 14.25
N ALA A 79 3.38 -12.56 14.30
CA ALA A 79 3.04 -13.34 15.48
C ALA A 79 2.95 -14.83 15.11
N VAL A 80 3.57 -15.68 15.93
CA VAL A 80 3.48 -17.14 15.83
C VAL A 80 2.82 -17.66 17.09
N ILE A 81 1.77 -18.44 16.91
CA ILE A 81 1.02 -19.05 18.01
C ILE A 81 1.04 -20.55 17.79
N GLU A 82 1.62 -21.26 18.75
CA GLU A 82 1.68 -22.72 18.75
C GLU A 82 0.66 -23.23 19.76
N ILE A 83 -0.22 -24.13 19.32
CA ILE A 83 -1.30 -24.70 20.12
C ILE A 83 -1.06 -26.21 20.18
N ASP A 84 -0.82 -26.72 21.37
CA ASP A 84 -0.60 -28.14 21.62
C ASP A 84 -1.91 -28.94 21.59
N PRO A 85 -1.84 -30.26 21.37
CA PRO A 85 -3.03 -31.12 21.35
C PRO A 85 -3.91 -31.05 22.60
N ASP A 86 -3.33 -30.74 23.77
CA ASP A 86 -4.05 -30.59 25.04
C ASP A 86 -4.73 -29.21 25.18
N GLY A 87 -4.42 -28.27 24.29
CA GLY A 87 -4.93 -26.90 24.28
C GLY A 87 -4.02 -25.90 25.01
N ALA A 88 -2.87 -26.34 25.53
CA ALA A 88 -1.82 -25.41 25.93
C ALA A 88 -1.34 -24.62 24.70
N TYR A 89 -0.86 -23.40 24.90
CA TYR A 89 -0.39 -22.59 23.80
C TYR A 89 0.78 -21.69 24.21
N SER A 90 1.56 -21.29 23.21
CA SER A 90 2.59 -20.26 23.33
C SER A 90 2.42 -19.20 22.26
N GLU A 91 2.86 -17.97 22.56
CA GLU A 91 2.79 -16.82 21.64
C GLU A 91 4.19 -16.22 21.50
N LYS A 92 4.61 -15.97 20.25
CA LYS A 92 5.86 -15.27 19.94
C LYS A 92 5.57 -14.11 19.00
N TYR A 93 5.94 -12.90 19.43
CA TYR A 93 5.83 -11.67 18.66
C TYR A 93 7.22 -11.20 18.27
N PHE A 94 7.42 -10.82 17.01
CA PHE A 94 8.71 -10.33 16.55
C PHE A 94 8.59 -9.41 15.34
N TRP A 95 9.65 -8.63 15.13
CA TRP A 95 9.85 -7.82 13.93
C TRP A 95 10.58 -8.65 12.87
N ASP A 96 9.91 -8.90 11.75
CA ASP A 96 10.46 -9.50 10.55
C ASP A 96 10.89 -8.36 9.61
N SER A 97 12.16 -7.96 9.69
CA SER A 97 12.72 -6.88 8.88
C SER A 97 12.74 -7.21 7.38
N GLU A 98 12.81 -8.49 7.03
CA GLU A 98 12.76 -8.91 5.62
C GLU A 98 11.35 -8.72 5.07
N GLN A 99 10.32 -9.12 5.82
CA GLN A 99 8.94 -8.85 5.41
C GLN A 99 8.65 -7.35 5.28
N GLU A 100 9.16 -6.52 6.20
CA GLU A 100 9.05 -5.06 6.09
C GLU A 100 9.69 -4.55 4.79
N LYS A 101 10.91 -5.01 4.48
CA LYS A 101 11.61 -4.63 3.24
C LYS A 101 10.80 -5.01 2.00
N GLN A 102 10.25 -6.22 1.96
CA GLN A 102 9.42 -6.69 0.84
C GLN A 102 8.12 -5.90 0.70
N ASP A 103 7.47 -5.53 1.81
CA ASP A 103 6.25 -4.72 1.79
C ASP A 103 6.54 -3.30 1.29
N LEU A 104 7.66 -2.70 1.73
CA LEU A 104 8.11 -1.40 1.24
C LEU A 104 8.48 -1.44 -0.24
N LEU A 105 9.14 -2.51 -0.70
CA LEU A 105 9.47 -2.71 -2.11
C LEU A 105 8.20 -2.81 -2.96
N GLY A 106 7.24 -3.64 -2.55
CA GLY A 106 5.97 -3.77 -3.25
C GLY A 106 5.19 -2.45 -3.32
N GLY A 107 5.23 -1.64 -2.26
CA GLY A 107 4.67 -0.28 -2.27
C GLY A 107 5.41 0.67 -3.22
N ALA A 108 6.74 0.62 -3.23
CA ALA A 108 7.59 1.43 -4.09
C ALA A 108 7.36 1.11 -5.59
N GLU A 109 7.21 -0.18 -5.93
CA GLU A 109 6.97 -0.64 -7.30
C GLU A 109 5.67 -0.10 -7.90
N VAL A 110 4.64 0.17 -7.08
CA VAL A 110 3.34 0.69 -7.55
C VAL A 110 3.12 2.18 -7.24
N PHE A 111 4.11 2.85 -6.65
CA PHE A 111 4.00 4.25 -6.23
C PHE A 111 3.63 5.19 -7.39
N PHE A 112 4.16 4.95 -8.59
CA PHE A 112 3.85 5.74 -9.78
C PHE A 112 2.36 5.73 -10.12
N GLN A 113 1.66 4.62 -9.84
CA GLN A 113 0.25 4.47 -10.14
C GLN A 113 -0.58 5.33 -9.18
N TRP A 114 -0.24 5.28 -7.89
CA TRP A 114 -0.82 6.19 -6.90
C TRP A 114 -0.59 7.65 -7.28
N ALA A 115 0.64 8.02 -7.65
CA ALA A 115 0.96 9.39 -8.05
C ALA A 115 0.17 9.83 -9.29
N ASN A 116 0.10 8.98 -10.32
CA ASN A 116 -0.68 9.24 -11.54
C ASN A 116 -2.17 9.45 -11.22
N GLU A 117 -2.80 8.51 -10.51
CA GLU A 117 -4.24 8.59 -10.18
C GLU A 117 -4.57 9.83 -9.35
N ARG A 118 -3.72 10.16 -8.37
CA ARG A 118 -3.91 11.36 -7.55
C ARG A 118 -3.73 12.64 -8.36
N MET A 119 -2.79 12.68 -9.30
CA MET A 119 -2.64 13.80 -10.21
C MET A 119 -3.88 13.99 -11.09
N LEU A 120 -4.48 12.91 -11.62
CA LEU A 120 -5.72 13.01 -12.40
C LEU A 120 -6.83 13.71 -11.59
N SER A 121 -7.04 13.29 -10.34
CA SER A 121 -8.04 13.90 -9.45
C SER A 121 -7.72 15.36 -9.13
N LEU A 122 -6.47 15.66 -8.78
CA LEU A 122 -6.03 17.02 -8.43
C LEU A 122 -6.18 17.99 -9.60
N ILE A 123 -5.81 17.56 -10.81
CA ILE A 123 -5.98 18.35 -12.03
C ILE A 123 -7.46 18.62 -12.28
N PHE A 124 -8.31 17.60 -12.18
CA PHE A 124 -9.75 17.76 -12.38
C PHE A 124 -10.35 18.78 -11.40
N GLU A 125 -10.10 18.61 -10.10
CA GLU A 125 -10.59 19.52 -9.06
C GLU A 125 -10.11 20.97 -9.30
N PHE A 126 -8.81 21.13 -9.57
CA PHE A 126 -8.23 22.45 -9.83
C PHE A 126 -8.84 23.11 -11.07
N GLU A 127 -9.00 22.37 -12.16
CA GLU A 127 -9.55 22.92 -13.39
C GLU A 127 -11.04 23.20 -13.29
N GLN A 128 -11.78 22.41 -12.51
CA GLN A 128 -13.17 22.68 -12.19
C GLN A 128 -13.30 24.00 -11.41
N ASP A 129 -12.54 24.14 -10.32
CA ASP A 129 -12.57 25.32 -9.44
C ASP A 129 -12.16 26.61 -10.17
N ASN A 130 -11.35 26.49 -11.23
CA ASN A 130 -10.85 27.61 -12.02
C ASN A 130 -11.58 27.79 -13.37
N ASN A 131 -12.70 27.08 -13.61
CA ASN A 131 -13.47 27.13 -14.86
C ASN A 131 -12.63 26.87 -16.13
N LEU A 132 -11.67 25.95 -16.04
CA LEU A 132 -10.82 25.51 -17.15
C LEU A 132 -11.37 24.26 -17.84
N LEU A 133 -12.29 23.53 -17.19
CA LEU A 133 -12.96 22.38 -17.79
C LEU A 133 -14.02 22.84 -18.80
N PRO A 134 -14.00 22.33 -20.04
CA PRO A 134 -15.12 22.50 -20.95
C PRO A 134 -16.36 21.81 -20.39
N THR A 135 -17.52 22.43 -20.55
CA THR A 135 -18.80 21.87 -20.10
C THR A 135 -19.79 21.75 -21.23
N GLN A 136 -20.64 20.73 -21.19
CA GLN A 136 -21.80 20.59 -22.06
C GLN A 136 -23.04 20.20 -21.24
N LEU A 137 -24.22 20.32 -21.83
CA LEU A 137 -25.43 19.72 -21.26
C LEU A 137 -25.59 18.32 -21.86
N ASP A 138 -25.90 17.35 -21.02
CA ASP A 138 -26.23 15.99 -21.47
C ASP A 138 -27.69 15.88 -21.97
N ALA A 139 -28.14 14.65 -22.22
CA ALA A 139 -29.49 14.40 -22.75
C ALA A 139 -30.62 14.70 -21.75
N ASP A 140 -30.31 14.85 -20.47
CA ASP A 140 -31.24 15.13 -19.37
C ASP A 140 -31.14 16.59 -18.88
N ASP A 141 -30.50 17.46 -19.67
CA ASP A 141 -30.19 18.86 -19.33
C ASP A 141 -29.28 19.02 -18.08
N GLU A 142 -28.47 18.00 -17.74
CA GLU A 142 -27.50 18.07 -16.65
C GLU A 142 -26.12 18.54 -17.16
N LEU A 143 -25.41 19.31 -16.32
CA LEU A 143 -24.08 19.83 -16.66
C LEU A 143 -23.03 18.71 -16.61
N GLU A 144 -22.49 18.37 -17.76
CA GLU A 144 -21.40 17.41 -17.92
C GLU A 144 -20.06 18.14 -18.09
N TYR A 145 -19.04 17.72 -17.33
CA TYR A 145 -17.66 18.18 -17.49
C TYR A 145 -16.92 17.29 -18.47
N LEU A 146 -16.36 17.90 -19.52
CA LEU A 146 -15.52 17.23 -20.49
C LEU A 146 -14.05 17.26 -20.07
N SER A 147 -13.29 16.27 -20.52
CA SER A 147 -11.85 16.28 -20.28
C SER A 147 -11.15 17.40 -21.06
N SER A 148 -10.30 18.14 -20.36
CA SER A 148 -9.50 19.25 -20.89
C SER A 148 -8.13 18.82 -21.45
N TRP A 149 -7.79 17.52 -21.41
CA TRP A 149 -6.50 16.98 -21.88
C TRP A 149 -6.57 15.49 -22.26
N ASP A 150 -5.70 15.01 -23.13
CA ASP A 150 -5.67 13.61 -23.61
C ASP A 150 -4.48 12.83 -23.05
N SER A 151 -3.37 13.52 -22.77
CA SER A 151 -2.19 12.94 -22.12
C SER A 151 -1.38 14.00 -21.38
N GLY A 152 -0.55 13.60 -20.43
CA GLY A 152 0.19 14.52 -19.59
C GLY A 152 1.59 14.02 -19.26
N VAL A 153 2.48 14.92 -18.87
CA VAL A 153 3.80 14.61 -18.35
C VAL A 153 3.96 15.31 -17.01
N PHE A 154 4.10 14.51 -15.95
CA PHE A 154 4.30 14.97 -14.58
C PHE A 154 5.75 14.71 -14.21
N THR A 155 6.47 15.78 -13.89
CA THR A 155 7.88 15.70 -13.47
C THR A 155 7.96 16.19 -12.03
N PHE A 156 8.60 15.41 -11.16
CA PHE A 156 8.85 15.72 -9.77
C PHE A 156 10.33 15.55 -9.48
N HIS A 157 11.01 16.61 -9.06
CA HIS A 157 12.43 16.64 -8.74
C HIS A 157 12.62 16.96 -7.26
N VAL A 158 13.33 16.10 -6.53
CA VAL A 158 13.71 16.32 -5.14
C VAL A 158 15.06 17.03 -5.12
N ASN A 159 15.06 18.29 -4.70
CA ASN A 159 16.28 19.10 -4.71
C ASN A 159 17.15 18.85 -3.46
N GLU A 160 18.33 19.49 -3.40
CA GLU A 160 19.29 19.33 -2.30
C GLU A 160 18.76 19.77 -0.91
N LYS A 161 17.66 20.52 -0.87
CA LYS A 161 16.99 20.95 0.37
C LYS A 161 15.86 20.01 0.80
N ASN A 162 15.66 18.89 0.10
CA ASN A 162 14.52 17.98 0.25
C ASN A 162 13.17 18.66 -0.03
N GLU A 163 13.14 19.58 -1.00
CA GLU A 163 11.91 20.18 -1.51
C GLU A 163 11.57 19.55 -2.86
N VAL A 164 10.27 19.46 -3.17
CA VAL A 164 9.79 18.92 -4.46
C VAL A 164 9.56 20.07 -5.43
N GLU A 165 10.43 20.19 -6.41
CA GLU A 165 10.21 20.98 -7.61
C GLU A 165 9.40 20.15 -8.61
N TYR A 166 8.46 20.77 -9.32
CA TYR A 166 7.59 20.00 -10.22
C TYR A 166 7.19 20.77 -11.46
N LYS A 167 6.83 20.01 -12.49
CA LYS A 167 6.28 20.53 -13.75
C LYS A 167 5.19 19.60 -14.27
N ILE A 168 4.05 20.18 -14.59
CA ILE A 168 2.88 19.47 -15.12
C ILE A 168 2.63 20.01 -16.52
N VAL A 169 2.77 19.14 -17.53
CA VAL A 169 2.45 19.46 -18.92
C VAL A 169 1.25 18.63 -19.34
N LEU A 170 0.21 19.26 -19.86
CA LEU A 170 -0.99 18.60 -20.37
C LEU A 170 -1.10 18.83 -21.86
N THR A 171 -1.50 17.80 -22.59
CA THR A 171 -1.62 17.81 -24.05
C THR A 171 -3.06 17.54 -24.46
N LYS A 172 -3.64 18.42 -25.27
CA LYS A 172 -4.97 18.23 -25.89
C LYS A 172 -4.85 18.42 -27.39
N ASP A 173 -5.32 17.45 -28.18
CA ASP A 173 -5.26 17.52 -29.66
C ASP A 173 -3.86 17.85 -30.21
N GLY A 174 -2.81 17.34 -29.54
CA GLY A 174 -1.40 17.57 -29.87
C GLY A 174 -0.83 18.93 -29.42
N ILE A 175 -1.61 19.77 -28.73
CA ILE A 175 -1.18 21.06 -28.21
C ILE A 175 -0.85 20.92 -26.71
N GLU A 176 0.38 21.28 -26.33
CA GLU A 176 0.85 21.24 -24.95
C GLU A 176 0.58 22.56 -24.22
N ARG A 177 0.23 22.46 -22.93
CA ARG A 177 0.20 23.58 -21.99
C ARG A 177 0.82 23.18 -20.65
N VAL A 178 1.49 24.11 -20.01
CA VAL A 178 1.93 23.95 -18.62
C VAL A 178 0.76 24.30 -17.70
N LEU A 179 0.49 23.44 -16.72
CA LEU A 179 -0.52 23.69 -15.68
C LEU A 179 0.18 24.16 -14.40
N GLU A 180 0.03 25.44 -14.09
CA GLU A 180 0.56 26.09 -12.88
C GLU A 180 -0.38 25.84 -11.68
N MET A 181 -0.49 24.58 -11.27
CA MET A 181 -1.30 24.15 -10.13
C MET A 181 -0.41 23.92 -8.90
N PRO A 182 -0.79 24.41 -7.69
CA PRO A 182 -0.13 24.01 -6.45
C PRO A 182 -0.41 22.55 -6.10
N LEU A 183 0.62 21.77 -5.75
CA LEU A 183 0.45 20.43 -5.18
C LEU A 183 -0.04 20.52 -3.73
N LYS A 184 -0.84 19.54 -3.30
CA LYS A 184 -1.28 19.42 -1.90
C LYS A 184 -0.15 18.84 -1.04
N ASP A 185 -0.08 19.26 0.23
CA ASP A 185 0.97 18.85 1.18
C ASP A 185 1.14 17.32 1.26
N TYR A 186 0.04 16.58 1.38
CA TYR A 186 0.09 15.11 1.46
C TYR A 186 0.71 14.45 0.21
N PHE A 187 0.58 15.09 -0.96
CA PHE A 187 1.14 14.57 -2.21
C PHE A 187 2.65 14.78 -2.22
N ILE A 188 3.09 15.98 -1.83
CA ILE A 188 4.52 16.32 -1.64
C ILE A 188 5.16 15.37 -0.62
N GLU A 189 4.53 15.18 0.53
CA GLU A 189 4.97 14.22 1.54
C GLU A 189 5.08 12.80 0.99
N GLY A 190 4.13 12.36 0.15
CA GLY A 190 4.20 11.07 -0.52
C GLY A 190 5.43 10.91 -1.40
N ILE A 191 5.77 11.91 -2.21
CA ILE A 191 6.98 11.92 -3.06
C ILE A 191 8.25 11.87 -2.21
N LEU A 192 8.35 12.71 -1.17
CA LEU A 192 9.52 12.77 -0.29
C LEU A 192 9.71 11.48 0.51
N ASN A 193 8.62 10.87 0.99
CA ASN A 193 8.68 9.61 1.71
C ASN A 193 9.14 8.47 0.79
N HIS A 194 8.59 8.40 -0.43
CA HIS A 194 9.05 7.42 -1.42
C HIS A 194 10.53 7.59 -1.78
N TYR A 195 10.97 8.84 -1.98
CA TYR A 195 12.39 9.16 -2.17
C TYR A 195 13.24 8.69 -0.98
N GLN A 196 12.84 9.00 0.25
CA GLN A 196 13.57 8.59 1.45
C GLN A 196 13.66 7.06 1.59
N ILE A 197 12.55 6.34 1.42
CA ILE A 197 12.50 4.88 1.54
C ILE A 197 13.44 4.22 0.52
N THR A 198 13.37 4.67 -0.74
CA THR A 198 14.17 4.10 -1.84
C THR A 198 15.67 4.38 -1.70
N HIS A 199 16.06 5.50 -1.07
CA HIS A 199 17.47 5.86 -0.84
C HIS A 199 18.06 5.31 0.45
N THR A 200 17.24 4.77 1.35
CA THR A 200 17.70 4.26 2.64
C THR A 200 17.46 2.76 2.74
N ILE A 201 16.21 2.37 3.01
CA ILE A 201 15.82 0.99 3.30
C ILE A 201 15.95 0.09 2.06
N LEU A 202 15.64 0.61 0.88
CA LEU A 202 15.66 -0.15 -0.38
C LEU A 202 16.85 0.19 -1.27
N SER A 203 17.91 0.81 -0.73
CA SER A 203 19.05 1.31 -1.51
C SER A 203 19.83 0.23 -2.27
N ASP A 204 19.67 -1.04 -1.89
CA ASP A 204 20.27 -2.20 -2.56
C ASP A 204 19.39 -2.79 -3.68
N GLU A 205 18.08 -2.54 -3.66
CA GLU A 205 17.11 -3.01 -4.68
C GLU A 205 16.73 -1.91 -5.68
N TRP A 206 16.74 -0.66 -5.24
CA TRP A 206 16.25 0.49 -5.99
C TRP A 206 17.39 1.35 -6.51
N LYS A 207 17.35 1.71 -7.80
CA LYS A 207 18.36 2.60 -8.37
C LYS A 207 18.21 4.02 -7.79
N PRO A 208 19.31 4.69 -7.43
CA PRO A 208 19.24 6.09 -7.00
C PRO A 208 18.54 6.96 -8.05
N TRP A 209 17.76 7.91 -7.57
CA TRP A 209 17.00 8.84 -8.41
C TRP A 209 16.76 10.13 -7.64
N ASN A 210 16.61 11.25 -8.32
CA ASN A 210 16.10 12.50 -7.73
C ASN A 210 14.98 13.10 -8.57
N THR A 211 14.74 12.60 -9.79
CA THR A 211 13.59 12.98 -10.61
C THR A 211 12.73 11.77 -10.96
N LEU A 212 11.42 11.90 -10.71
CA LEU A 212 10.37 11.00 -11.17
C LEU A 212 9.61 11.68 -12.32
N ILE A 213 9.55 11.00 -13.47
CA ILE A 213 8.78 11.43 -14.64
C ILE A 213 7.69 10.40 -14.92
N ILE A 214 6.44 10.85 -14.98
CA ILE A 214 5.26 10.05 -15.31
C ILE A 214 4.62 10.63 -16.57
N LYS A 215 4.57 9.84 -17.64
CA LYS A 215 3.76 10.12 -18.83
C LYS A 215 2.38 9.52 -18.58
N SER A 216 1.40 10.36 -18.27
CA SER A 216 0.04 9.95 -18.01
C SER A 216 -0.76 9.81 -19.32
N PRO A 217 -1.39 8.65 -19.60
CA PRO A 217 -2.31 8.49 -20.72
C PRO A 217 -3.74 8.99 -20.40
N HIS A 218 -3.91 9.88 -19.41
CA HIS A 218 -5.21 10.30 -18.86
C HIS A 218 -6.01 9.15 -18.20
N ASN A 219 -5.41 7.98 -18.05
CA ASN A 219 -5.99 6.82 -17.40
C ASN A 219 -4.91 6.06 -16.62
N SER A 220 -5.24 4.87 -16.12
CA SER A 220 -4.28 4.01 -15.43
C SER A 220 -3.16 3.54 -16.36
N ILE A 221 -1.94 3.49 -15.85
CA ILE A 221 -0.77 3.02 -16.61
C ILE A 221 -0.77 1.49 -16.62
N PRO A 222 -0.64 0.82 -17.78
CA PRO A 222 -0.53 -0.63 -17.85
C PRO A 222 0.74 -1.12 -17.15
N TYR A 223 0.59 -2.06 -16.20
CA TYR A 223 1.71 -2.62 -15.43
C TYR A 223 2.76 -3.34 -16.29
N ASP A 224 2.36 -3.88 -17.44
CA ASP A 224 3.26 -4.55 -18.39
C ASP A 224 4.09 -3.58 -19.25
N LYS A 225 3.82 -2.27 -19.16
CA LYS A 225 4.46 -1.23 -19.98
C LYS A 225 5.00 -0.06 -19.16
N VAL A 226 5.20 -0.25 -17.86
CA VAL A 226 5.62 0.82 -16.93
C VAL A 226 6.84 1.59 -17.44
N ASP A 227 7.84 0.90 -17.99
CA ASP A 227 9.08 1.52 -18.52
C ASP A 227 8.85 2.50 -19.69
N GLU A 228 7.72 2.40 -20.40
CA GLU A 228 7.37 3.33 -21.48
C GLU A 228 6.85 4.67 -20.92
N PHE A 229 6.21 4.62 -19.74
CA PHE A 229 5.49 5.74 -19.14
C PHE A 229 6.22 6.36 -17.95
N VAL A 230 6.98 5.58 -17.19
CA VAL A 230 7.56 5.99 -15.91
C VAL A 230 9.07 5.93 -15.99
N ARG A 231 9.74 6.98 -15.48
CA ARG A 231 11.19 7.02 -15.38
C ARG A 231 11.61 7.60 -14.04
N TYR A 232 12.49 6.87 -13.38
CA TYR A 232 13.27 7.36 -12.25
C TYR A 232 14.68 7.66 -12.79
N ILE A 233 15.11 8.91 -12.67
CA ILE A 233 16.43 9.37 -13.15
C ILE A 233 17.18 10.07 -12.03
N LEU A 234 18.50 9.96 -12.09
CA LEU A 234 19.43 10.74 -11.28
C LEU A 234 20.01 11.84 -12.17
N GLU A 235 19.63 13.08 -11.90
CA GLU A 235 20.18 14.31 -12.50
C GLU A 235 21.41 14.80 -11.76
#